data_AF-A0A6I7WMU9-F1
#
_entry.id   AF-A0A6I7WMU9-F1
#
_cell.length_a   1.000
_cell.length_b   1.000
_cell.length_c   1.000
_cell.angle_alpha   90.00
_cell.angle_beta   90.00
_cell.angle_gamma   90.00
#
_symmetry.space_group_name_H-M   'P 1'
#
loop_
_entity.id
_entity.type
_entity.pdbx_description
1 polymer ?
#
loop_
_entity_poly.entity_id
_entity_poly.type
_entity_poly.pdbx_seq_one_letter_code
_entity_poly.pdbx_strand_id
1 'polypeptide(L)'
;MQMINFTQYKSEFAPFISKPVPDRIEWLFIICFTVLLTSLLHANAFEGYWRSDDGFHLMFATEYSPWQYFFDPIITRTQSGANVTPWNALFYDMNLSIFGFNPGNFYAHLLLITMGTALSLFALLRLWLPLPSVILGVTLFLTGRPTYHLTQKLMNNHYLTGMLFSLLSLYLFTHYVRYGKHFKLALAVILYALAMTCKEVYVPLIGLFLVLPAGNFKQRLLAMLPFVLIVIGYAFWRHKVLGSWVGGYVTSSSDIDFINTLKQLSNLAFLLFDQYNWGLVAIIIIAIMSLVTAFNRLINLPLLIVSLIVVVVPLLPLTVYPGIN
;
A
#
# COMPACT_ATOMS: atom_id res chain seq x y z
N MET A 1 -38.07 -1.34 28.03
CA MET A 1 -37.02 -0.92 27.08
C MET A 1 -35.91 -0.28 27.90
N GLN A 2 -34.90 -1.06 28.28
CA GLN A 2 -33.77 -0.54 29.08
C GLN A 2 -32.98 0.46 28.23
N MET A 3 -32.85 1.70 28.71
CA MET A 3 -31.96 2.68 28.09
C MET A 3 -30.53 2.20 28.23
N ILE A 4 -29.91 1.89 27.10
CA ILE A 4 -28.48 1.57 27.01
C ILE A 4 -27.70 2.80 27.49
N ASN A 5 -26.95 2.64 28.59
CA ASN A 5 -26.20 3.73 29.18
C ASN A 5 -24.86 3.92 28.44
N PHE A 6 -24.87 4.80 27.43
CA PHE A 6 -23.74 5.00 26.50
C PHE A 6 -22.46 5.56 27.14
N THR A 7 -22.51 6.06 28.37
CA THR A 7 -21.33 6.50 29.12
C THR A 7 -20.44 5.34 29.57
N GLN A 8 -21.02 4.15 29.79
CA GLN A 8 -20.28 2.95 30.20
C GLN A 8 -19.38 2.43 29.07
N TYR A 9 -19.86 2.51 27.81
CA TYR A 9 -19.11 2.10 26.61
C TYR A 9 -17.80 2.88 26.38
N LYS A 10 -17.76 4.19 26.67
CA LYS A 10 -16.52 4.98 26.57
C LYS A 10 -15.45 4.50 27.55
N SER A 11 -15.85 3.99 28.72
CA SER A 11 -14.92 3.51 29.75
C SER A 11 -14.36 2.11 29.44
N GLU A 12 -15.14 1.25 28.79
CA GLU A 12 -14.73 -0.12 28.42
C GLU A 12 -13.78 -0.16 27.21
N PHE A 13 -13.88 0.80 26.28
CA PHE A 13 -12.94 0.93 25.16
C PHE A 13 -11.66 1.70 25.51
N ALA A 14 -11.64 2.48 26.60
CA ALA A 14 -10.46 3.20 27.06
C ALA A 14 -9.22 2.30 27.29
N PRO A 15 -9.32 1.13 27.95
CA PRO A 15 -8.19 0.20 28.08
C PRO A 15 -7.81 -0.49 26.76
N PHE A 16 -8.72 -0.56 25.78
CA PHE A 16 -8.47 -1.19 24.47
C PHE A 16 -7.70 -0.26 23.52
N ILE A 17 -7.93 1.05 23.64
CA ILE A 17 -7.14 2.11 22.99
C ILE A 17 -5.74 2.23 23.65
N SER A 18 -5.57 1.71 24.87
CA SER A 18 -4.34 1.86 25.67
C SER A 18 -3.39 0.65 25.65
N LYS A 19 -3.61 -0.39 24.83
CA LYS A 19 -2.57 -1.41 24.53
C LYS A 19 -1.99 -1.17 23.13
N PRO A 20 -1.02 -0.24 22.96
CA PRO A 20 -0.44 0.09 21.66
C PRO A 20 0.57 -0.95 21.16
N VAL A 21 0.79 -2.05 21.89
CA VAL A 21 1.76 -3.09 21.55
C VAL A 21 1.05 -4.45 21.61
N PRO A 22 0.93 -5.16 20.47
CA PRO A 22 0.41 -6.52 20.46
C PRO A 22 1.29 -7.42 21.33
N ASP A 23 0.67 -8.29 22.13
CA ASP A 23 1.42 -9.28 22.90
C ASP A 23 1.89 -10.45 22.02
N ARG A 24 2.64 -11.38 22.61
CA ARG A 24 3.19 -12.54 21.89
C ARG A 24 2.12 -13.46 21.33
N ILE A 25 0.97 -13.57 22.01
CA ILE A 25 -0.14 -14.45 21.59
C ILE A 25 -0.82 -13.82 20.38
N GLU A 26 -1.06 -12.51 20.40
CA GLU A 26 -1.59 -11.79 19.24
C GLU A 26 -0.67 -11.91 18.02
N TRP A 27 0.64 -11.77 18.20
CA TRP A 27 1.62 -11.95 17.12
C TRP A 27 1.62 -13.38 16.57
N LEU A 28 1.64 -14.38 17.45
CA LEU A 28 1.59 -15.78 17.01
C LEU A 28 0.30 -16.07 16.24
N PHE A 29 -0.84 -15.61 16.76
CA PHE A 29 -2.13 -15.76 16.11
C PHE A 29 -2.13 -15.13 14.72
N ILE A 30 -1.73 -13.86 14.59
CA ILE A 30 -1.78 -13.19 13.29
C ILE A 30 -0.79 -13.75 12.29
N ILE A 31 0.37 -14.25 12.73
CA ILE A 31 1.33 -14.95 11.87
C ILE A 31 0.69 -16.24 11.33
N CYS A 32 0.18 -17.11 12.21
CA CYS A 32 -0.47 -18.35 11.79
C CYS A 32 -1.68 -18.07 10.88
N PHE A 33 -2.50 -17.07 11.23
CA PHE A 33 -3.66 -16.67 10.45
C PHE A 33 -3.26 -16.17 9.05
N THR A 34 -2.24 -15.32 8.96
CA THR A 34 -1.73 -14.78 7.68
C THR A 34 -1.14 -15.88 6.81
N VAL A 35 -0.36 -16.79 7.39
CA VAL A 35 0.23 -17.94 6.67
C VAL A 35 -0.88 -18.86 6.14
N LEU A 36 -1.85 -19.19 6.98
CA LEU A 36 -2.98 -20.05 6.60
C LEU A 36 -3.80 -19.42 5.48
N LEU A 37 -4.25 -18.17 5.64
CA LEU A 37 -5.06 -17.50 4.63
C LEU A 37 -4.28 -17.29 3.33
N THR A 38 -3.01 -16.91 3.40
CA THR A 38 -2.21 -16.70 2.19
C THR A 38 -2.06 -18.00 1.41
N SER A 39 -1.78 -19.10 2.12
CA SER A 39 -1.69 -20.43 1.50
C SER A 39 -3.01 -20.88 0.89
N LEU A 40 -4.14 -20.71 1.59
CA LEU A 40 -5.45 -21.14 1.10
C LEU A 40 -5.93 -20.33 -0.10
N LEU A 41 -5.67 -19.01 -0.12
CA LEU A 41 -6.23 -18.11 -1.12
C LEU A 41 -5.33 -17.91 -2.34
N HIS A 42 -4.02 -18.05 -2.18
CA HIS A 42 -3.04 -17.62 -3.18
C HIS A 42 -2.05 -18.70 -3.61
N ALA A 43 -2.12 -19.93 -3.07
CA ALA A 43 -1.20 -21.01 -3.48
C ALA A 43 -1.35 -21.43 -4.94
N ASN A 44 -2.51 -21.21 -5.57
CA ASN A 44 -2.66 -21.44 -7.01
C ASN A 44 -1.76 -20.54 -7.89
N ALA A 45 -1.14 -19.50 -7.31
CA ALA A 45 -0.13 -18.69 -8.00
C ALA A 45 1.06 -19.54 -8.47
N PHE A 46 1.42 -20.61 -7.74
CA PHE A 46 2.50 -21.53 -8.11
C PHE A 46 2.24 -22.26 -9.44
N GLU A 47 0.98 -22.45 -9.83
CA GLU A 47 0.59 -23.08 -11.10
C GLU A 47 0.72 -22.13 -12.29
N GLY A 48 1.09 -20.87 -12.03
CA GLY A 48 1.01 -19.82 -13.03
C GLY A 48 2.09 -19.77 -14.07
N TYR A 49 3.26 -20.31 -13.78
CA TYR A 49 4.46 -20.17 -14.60
C TYR A 49 4.72 -18.68 -14.97
N TRP A 50 5.45 -18.39 -16.04
CA TRP A 50 5.63 -17.02 -16.53
C TRP A 50 4.37 -16.51 -17.23
N ARG A 51 3.87 -15.32 -16.86
CA ARG A 51 2.63 -14.72 -17.37
C ARG A 51 2.84 -13.27 -17.82
N SER A 52 2.04 -12.83 -18.79
CA SER A 52 2.03 -11.44 -19.33
C SER A 52 3.46 -10.89 -19.56
N ASP A 53 3.89 -9.83 -18.86
CA ASP A 53 5.16 -9.14 -19.11
C ASP A 53 6.38 -9.81 -18.44
N ASP A 54 6.21 -10.98 -17.78
CA ASP A 54 7.30 -11.66 -17.07
C ASP A 54 8.49 -11.96 -18.00
N GLY A 55 8.22 -12.38 -19.25
CA GLY A 55 9.28 -12.68 -20.23
C GLY A 55 10.14 -11.46 -20.56
N PHE A 56 9.51 -10.27 -20.69
CA PHE A 56 10.23 -9.02 -20.90
C PHE A 56 11.08 -8.66 -19.69
N HIS A 57 10.53 -8.77 -18.47
CA HIS A 57 11.28 -8.46 -17.26
C HIS A 57 12.45 -9.42 -17.00
N LEU A 58 12.30 -10.71 -17.31
CA LEU A 58 13.37 -11.69 -17.23
C LEU A 58 14.52 -11.33 -18.19
N MET A 59 14.21 -11.09 -19.47
CA MET A 59 15.20 -10.67 -20.47
C MET A 59 15.89 -9.38 -20.03
N PHE A 60 15.12 -8.37 -19.63
CA PHE A 60 15.63 -7.07 -19.22
C PHE A 60 16.57 -7.17 -18.00
N ALA A 61 16.24 -8.00 -17.01
CA ALA A 61 17.08 -8.23 -15.83
C ALA A 61 18.38 -8.99 -16.16
N THR A 62 18.42 -9.78 -17.24
CA THR A 62 19.66 -10.42 -17.72
C THR A 62 20.55 -9.52 -18.58
N GLU A 63 19.96 -8.48 -19.20
CA GLU A 63 20.68 -7.56 -20.10
C GLU A 63 21.28 -6.36 -19.35
N TYR A 64 20.60 -5.89 -18.30
CA TYR A 64 20.96 -4.66 -17.60
C TYR A 64 21.19 -4.89 -16.11
N SER A 65 22.16 -4.16 -15.57
CA SER A 65 22.48 -4.15 -14.13
C SER A 65 21.66 -3.11 -13.35
N PRO A 66 21.52 -3.25 -12.02
CA PRO A 66 20.75 -2.32 -11.19
C PRO A 66 21.06 -0.85 -11.40
N TRP A 67 22.33 -0.47 -11.49
CA TRP A 67 22.65 0.95 -11.65
C TRP A 67 22.09 1.53 -12.96
N GLN A 68 22.02 0.72 -14.03
CA GLN A 68 21.56 1.15 -15.35
C GLN A 68 20.07 1.45 -15.34
N TYR A 69 19.23 0.50 -14.93
CA TYR A 69 17.79 0.72 -14.95
C TYR A 69 17.30 1.68 -13.84
N PHE A 70 18.11 1.98 -12.83
CA PHE A 70 17.86 3.06 -11.90
C PHE A 70 18.26 4.44 -12.43
N PHE A 71 19.35 4.59 -13.18
CA PHE A 71 19.96 5.91 -13.42
C PHE A 71 20.28 6.26 -14.88
N ASP A 72 20.38 5.28 -15.78
CA ASP A 72 20.56 5.53 -17.21
C ASP A 72 19.21 5.88 -17.85
N PRO A 73 19.02 7.12 -18.34
CA PRO A 73 17.73 7.54 -18.87
C PRO A 73 17.24 6.73 -20.07
N ILE A 74 18.15 6.22 -20.91
CA ILE A 74 17.78 5.41 -22.09
C ILE A 74 17.25 4.07 -21.60
N ILE A 75 17.97 3.41 -20.69
CA ILE A 75 17.62 2.08 -20.20
C ILE A 75 16.38 2.11 -19.31
N THR A 76 16.25 3.10 -18.41
CA THR A 76 15.04 3.28 -17.59
C THR A 76 13.80 3.44 -18.48
N ARG A 77 13.87 4.24 -19.55
CA ARG A 77 12.75 4.44 -20.48
C ARG A 77 12.43 3.20 -21.32
N THR A 78 13.42 2.34 -21.60
CA THR A 78 13.19 1.03 -22.23
C THR A 78 12.33 0.14 -21.34
N GLN A 79 12.53 0.15 -20.02
CA GLN A 79 11.71 -0.63 -19.09
C GLN A 79 10.27 -0.10 -19.00
N SER A 80 10.11 1.22 -18.88
CA SER A 80 8.81 1.89 -18.88
C SER A 80 8.96 3.35 -19.28
N GLY A 81 8.33 3.75 -20.39
CA GLY A 81 8.38 5.14 -20.86
C GLY A 81 7.58 6.13 -20.02
N ALA A 82 6.66 5.65 -19.18
CA ALA A 82 5.70 6.49 -18.45
C ALA A 82 5.95 6.52 -16.93
N ASN A 83 6.66 5.54 -16.37
CA ASN A 83 6.75 5.35 -14.93
C ASN A 83 8.18 4.99 -14.50
N VAL A 84 8.62 5.50 -13.36
CA VAL A 84 9.87 5.07 -12.72
C VAL A 84 9.57 3.87 -11.81
N THR A 85 9.91 2.66 -12.27
CA THR A 85 9.66 1.40 -11.53
C THR A 85 10.85 0.43 -11.54
N PRO A 86 12.07 0.88 -11.22
CA PRO A 86 13.27 0.04 -11.31
C PRO A 86 13.22 -1.19 -10.37
N TRP A 87 12.45 -1.16 -9.29
CA TRP A 87 12.26 -2.34 -8.43
C TRP A 87 11.58 -3.49 -9.15
N ASN A 88 10.81 -3.21 -10.19
CA ASN A 88 10.20 -4.29 -10.94
C ASN A 88 11.27 -5.16 -11.59
N ALA A 89 12.25 -4.56 -12.29
CA ALA A 89 13.41 -5.28 -12.82
C ALA A 89 14.27 -5.88 -11.70
N LEU A 90 14.54 -5.11 -10.64
CA LEU A 90 15.35 -5.55 -9.51
C LEU A 90 14.81 -6.83 -8.84
N PHE A 91 13.48 -6.97 -8.78
CA PHE A 91 12.86 -8.18 -8.24
C PHE A 91 13.21 -9.41 -9.08
N TYR A 92 13.19 -9.31 -10.41
CA TYR A 92 13.59 -10.44 -11.27
C TYR A 92 15.10 -10.69 -11.17
N ASP A 93 15.91 -9.64 -11.15
CA ASP A 93 17.37 -9.73 -10.98
C ASP A 93 17.75 -10.48 -9.69
N MET A 94 17.20 -10.04 -8.54
CA MET A 94 17.37 -10.72 -7.26
C MET A 94 16.93 -12.19 -7.32
N ASN A 95 15.74 -12.45 -7.85
CA ASN A 95 15.22 -13.83 -7.89
C ASN A 95 16.00 -14.73 -8.86
N LEU A 96 16.45 -14.21 -10.01
CA LEU A 96 17.32 -14.95 -10.93
C LEU A 96 18.64 -15.32 -10.25
N SER A 97 19.24 -14.38 -9.50
CA SER A 97 20.51 -14.62 -8.81
C SER A 97 20.41 -15.67 -7.69
N ILE A 98 19.27 -15.74 -6.99
CA ILE A 98 19.07 -16.64 -5.84
C ILE A 98 18.48 -17.99 -6.27
N PHE A 99 17.50 -17.97 -7.17
CA PHE A 99 16.66 -19.12 -7.49
C PHE A 99 16.86 -19.65 -8.92
N GLY A 100 17.64 -18.97 -9.75
CA GLY A 100 17.76 -19.28 -11.17
C GLY A 100 16.42 -19.09 -11.90
N PHE A 101 16.24 -19.80 -13.02
CA PHE A 101 15.05 -19.68 -13.86
C PHE A 101 13.87 -20.55 -13.35
N ASN A 102 13.55 -20.46 -12.05
CA ASN A 102 12.48 -21.22 -11.41
C ASN A 102 11.29 -20.31 -11.03
N PRO A 103 10.17 -20.32 -11.78
CA PRO A 103 9.04 -19.44 -11.50
C PRO A 103 8.38 -19.71 -10.15
N GLY A 104 8.36 -20.97 -9.69
CA GLY A 104 7.78 -21.34 -8.40
C GLY A 104 8.44 -20.58 -7.25
N ASN A 105 9.76 -20.44 -7.26
CA ASN A 105 10.47 -19.70 -6.21
C ASN A 105 10.21 -18.18 -6.28
N PHE A 106 9.97 -17.61 -7.47
CA PHE A 106 9.59 -16.21 -7.63
C PHE A 106 8.22 -15.96 -6.99
N TYR A 107 7.27 -16.89 -7.20
CA TYR A 107 5.97 -16.85 -6.54
C TYR A 107 6.08 -17.06 -5.04
N ALA A 108 6.96 -17.94 -4.55
CA ALA A 108 7.21 -18.09 -3.12
C ALA A 108 7.69 -16.76 -2.51
N HIS A 109 8.63 -16.08 -3.15
CA HIS A 109 9.09 -14.76 -2.71
C HIS A 109 7.97 -13.72 -2.74
N LEU A 110 7.13 -13.69 -3.79
CA LEU A 110 5.97 -12.80 -3.86
C LEU A 110 4.95 -13.05 -2.73
N LEU A 111 4.67 -14.32 -2.40
CA LEU A 111 3.79 -14.68 -1.30
C LEU A 111 4.39 -14.31 0.07
N LEU A 112 5.71 -14.43 0.24
CA LEU A 112 6.40 -13.94 1.44
C LEU A 112 6.27 -12.42 1.59
N ILE A 113 6.39 -11.65 0.50
CA ILE A 113 6.14 -10.19 0.51
C ILE A 113 4.68 -9.89 0.86
N THR A 114 3.75 -10.69 0.35
CA THR A 114 2.31 -10.56 0.66
C THR A 114 2.04 -10.78 2.15
N MET A 115 2.62 -11.83 2.73
CA MET A 115 2.53 -12.09 4.18
C MET A 115 3.17 -10.95 4.99
N GLY A 116 4.36 -10.50 4.59
CA GLY A 116 5.03 -9.36 5.23
C GLY A 116 4.20 -8.07 5.19
N THR A 117 3.50 -7.83 4.07
CA THR A 117 2.60 -6.69 3.89
C THR A 117 1.40 -6.78 4.82
N ALA A 118 0.76 -7.95 4.93
CA ALA A 118 -0.34 -8.20 5.86
C ALA A 118 0.08 -8.04 7.32
N LEU A 119 1.25 -8.54 7.71
CA LEU A 119 1.80 -8.37 9.06
C LEU A 119 2.16 -6.91 9.36
N SER A 120 2.65 -6.16 8.37
CA SER A 120 2.92 -4.73 8.51
C SER A 120 1.64 -3.92 8.62
N LEU A 121 0.58 -4.31 7.90
CA LEU A 121 -0.75 -3.73 8.03
C LEU A 121 -1.32 -3.99 9.43
N PHE A 122 -1.19 -5.22 9.95
CA PHE A 122 -1.54 -5.54 11.33
C PHE A 122 -0.79 -4.64 12.32
N ALA A 123 0.54 -4.55 12.19
CA ALA A 123 1.38 -3.73 13.06
C ALA A 123 0.93 -2.27 13.08
N LEU A 124 0.68 -1.70 11.90
CA LEU A 124 0.24 -0.33 11.73
C LEU A 124 -1.15 -0.10 12.36
N LEU A 125 -2.13 -0.93 12.01
CA LEU A 125 -3.51 -0.75 12.49
C LEU A 125 -3.63 -0.96 14.00
N ARG A 126 -2.87 -1.90 14.59
CA ARG A 126 -2.90 -2.13 16.05
C ARG A 126 -2.41 -0.94 16.87
N LEU A 127 -1.77 0.07 16.26
CA LEU A 127 -1.42 1.32 16.94
C LEU A 127 -2.63 2.16 17.36
N TRP A 128 -3.82 1.91 16.79
CA TRP A 128 -5.05 2.66 17.04
C TRP A 128 -6.31 1.81 17.17
N LEU A 129 -6.33 0.60 16.59
CA LEU A 129 -7.53 -0.21 16.48
C LEU A 129 -7.47 -1.46 17.37
N PRO A 130 -8.64 -1.91 17.89
CA PRO A 130 -8.75 -3.15 18.62
C PRO A 130 -8.53 -4.36 17.69
N LEU A 131 -8.08 -5.47 18.27
CA LEU A 131 -7.72 -6.69 17.54
C LEU A 131 -8.80 -7.16 16.53
N PRO A 132 -10.11 -7.22 16.85
CA PRO A 132 -11.12 -7.65 15.89
C PRO A 132 -11.18 -6.77 14.63
N SER A 133 -11.08 -5.44 14.79
CA SER A 133 -11.06 -4.51 13.66
C SER A 133 -9.79 -4.67 12.81
N VAL A 134 -8.66 -4.97 13.43
CA VAL A 134 -7.42 -5.22 12.69
C VAL A 134 -7.46 -6.55 11.95
N ILE A 135 -7.96 -7.62 12.58
CA ILE A 135 -8.15 -8.92 11.93
C ILE A 135 -9.03 -8.74 10.69
N LEU A 136 -10.14 -8.02 10.80
CA LEU A 136 -10.97 -7.70 9.66
C LEU A 136 -10.20 -6.94 8.56
N GLY A 137 -9.41 -5.92 8.91
CA GLY A 137 -8.59 -5.19 7.95
C GLY A 137 -7.59 -6.09 7.20
N VAL A 138 -6.93 -7.01 7.92
CA VAL A 138 -6.01 -8.00 7.33
C VAL A 138 -6.77 -8.99 6.44
N THR A 139 -7.93 -9.48 6.88
CA THR A 139 -8.78 -10.36 6.09
C THR A 139 -9.23 -9.67 4.80
N LEU A 140 -9.72 -8.43 4.88
CA LEU A 140 -10.14 -7.65 3.70
C LEU A 140 -8.97 -7.42 2.74
N PHE A 141 -7.77 -7.16 3.26
CA PHE A 141 -6.57 -7.09 2.42
C PHE A 141 -6.29 -8.41 1.71
N LEU A 142 -6.22 -9.53 2.42
CA LEU A 142 -5.83 -10.83 1.84
C LEU A 142 -6.89 -11.43 0.92
N THR A 143 -8.17 -11.13 1.15
CA THR A 143 -9.31 -11.64 0.36
C THR A 143 -9.76 -10.69 -0.75
N GLY A 144 -9.27 -9.45 -0.75
CA GLY A 144 -9.63 -8.46 -1.76
C GLY A 144 -9.14 -8.86 -3.15
N ARG A 145 -9.94 -8.54 -4.18
CA ARG A 145 -9.59 -8.79 -5.59
C ARG A 145 -8.24 -8.18 -5.99
N PRO A 146 -7.84 -6.97 -5.52
CA PRO A 146 -6.53 -6.42 -5.86
C PRO A 146 -5.39 -7.31 -5.39
N THR A 147 -5.43 -7.77 -4.14
CA THR A 147 -4.37 -8.63 -3.60
C THR A 147 -4.31 -9.95 -4.35
N TYR A 148 -5.46 -10.56 -4.64
CA TYR A 148 -5.51 -11.74 -5.50
C TYR A 148 -4.88 -11.46 -6.88
N HIS A 149 -5.22 -10.35 -7.55
CA HIS A 149 -4.62 -10.05 -8.85
C HIS A 149 -3.10 -9.81 -8.78
N LEU A 150 -2.63 -9.16 -7.72
CA LEU A 150 -1.21 -8.88 -7.50
C LEU A 150 -0.41 -10.17 -7.25
N THR A 151 -0.95 -11.13 -6.51
CA THR A 151 -0.25 -12.40 -6.21
C THR A 151 -0.18 -13.34 -7.42
N GLN A 152 -1.08 -13.21 -8.39
CA GLN A 152 -1.12 -14.05 -9.58
C GLN A 152 -0.13 -13.65 -10.69
N LYS A 153 0.45 -12.44 -10.62
CA LYS A 153 1.30 -11.88 -11.68
C LYS A 153 2.60 -11.34 -11.09
N LEU A 154 3.74 -11.98 -11.42
CA LEU A 154 5.05 -11.56 -10.91
C LEU A 154 5.39 -10.12 -11.31
N MET A 155 4.99 -9.67 -12.50
CA MET A 155 5.25 -8.28 -12.96
C MET A 155 4.66 -7.19 -12.04
N ASN A 156 3.73 -7.56 -11.17
CA ASN A 156 3.07 -6.64 -10.25
C ASN A 156 3.71 -6.62 -8.84
N ASN A 157 4.79 -7.36 -8.61
CA ASN A 157 5.47 -7.46 -7.32
C ASN A 157 5.83 -6.09 -6.71
N HIS A 158 6.18 -5.12 -7.55
CA HIS A 158 6.64 -3.80 -7.12
C HIS A 158 5.53 -3.00 -6.41
N TYR A 159 4.25 -3.28 -6.70
CA TYR A 159 3.15 -2.73 -5.91
C TYR A 159 3.15 -3.31 -4.48
N LEU A 160 3.18 -4.63 -4.31
CA LEU A 160 3.17 -5.23 -2.96
C LEU A 160 4.43 -4.85 -2.16
N THR A 161 5.59 -4.82 -2.81
CA THR A 161 6.85 -4.40 -2.19
C THR A 161 6.80 -2.93 -1.74
N GLY A 162 6.30 -2.03 -2.59
CA GLY A 162 6.13 -0.62 -2.22
C GLY A 162 5.10 -0.41 -1.10
N MET A 163 4.04 -1.22 -1.08
CA MET A 163 3.05 -1.21 0.00
C MET A 163 3.65 -1.67 1.34
N LEU A 164 4.44 -2.76 1.34
CA LEU A 164 5.18 -3.22 2.52
C LEU A 164 6.05 -2.10 3.10
N PHE A 165 6.89 -1.49 2.27
CA PHE A 165 7.76 -0.40 2.70
C PHE A 165 6.98 0.82 3.19
N SER A 166 5.87 1.17 2.53
CA SER A 166 5.00 2.27 2.94
C SER A 166 4.36 2.04 4.31
N LEU A 167 3.84 0.84 4.56
CA LEU A 167 3.21 0.50 5.85
C LEU A 167 4.24 0.52 6.99
N LEU A 168 5.42 -0.06 6.77
CA LEU A 168 6.50 -0.03 7.75
C LEU A 168 7.00 1.41 8.00
N SER A 169 7.07 2.23 6.94
CA SER A 169 7.43 3.64 7.07
C SER A 169 6.42 4.42 7.92
N LEU A 170 5.12 4.27 7.67
CA LEU A 170 4.06 4.89 8.48
C LEU A 170 4.09 4.41 9.94
N TYR A 171 4.35 3.12 10.16
CA TYR A 171 4.47 2.52 11.49
C TYR A 171 5.65 3.12 12.26
N LEU A 172 6.84 3.16 11.65
CA LEU A 172 8.06 3.67 12.27
C LEU A 172 8.02 5.18 12.48
N PHE A 173 7.46 5.94 11.53
CA PHE A 173 7.19 7.37 11.70
C PHE A 173 6.28 7.61 12.90
N THR A 174 5.18 6.86 13.01
CA THR A 174 4.25 6.98 14.15
C THR A 174 4.97 6.69 15.46
N HIS A 175 5.80 5.64 15.51
CA HIS A 175 6.61 5.34 16.68
C HIS A 175 7.62 6.44 17.00
N TYR A 176 8.25 7.05 16.00
CA TYR A 176 9.13 8.19 16.22
C TYR A 176 8.37 9.36 16.85
N VAL A 177 7.23 9.74 16.29
CA VAL A 177 6.43 10.87 16.80
C VAL A 177 5.94 10.62 18.23
N ARG A 178 5.58 9.38 18.57
CA ARG A 178 5.12 9.00 19.93
C ARG A 178 6.26 8.89 20.95
N TYR A 179 7.44 8.42 20.55
CA TYR A 179 8.48 7.97 21.49
C TYR A 179 9.87 8.59 21.26
N GLY A 180 10.06 9.46 20.26
CA GLY A 180 11.28 10.24 20.03
C GLY A 180 12.50 9.47 19.50
N LYS A 181 12.42 8.18 19.18
CA LYS A 181 13.59 7.38 18.76
C LYS A 181 14.04 7.72 17.33
N HIS A 182 15.06 8.57 17.17
CA HIS A 182 15.55 9.06 15.87
C HIS A 182 15.93 7.98 14.85
N PHE A 183 16.47 6.83 15.29
CA PHE A 183 16.75 5.71 14.38
C PHE A 183 15.49 5.23 13.63
N LYS A 184 14.32 5.25 14.29
CA LYS A 184 13.05 4.88 13.64
C LYS A 184 12.63 5.89 12.57
N LEU A 185 12.91 7.18 12.77
CA LEU A 185 12.69 8.20 11.77
C LEU A 185 13.57 7.95 10.54
N ALA A 186 14.87 7.74 10.75
CA ALA A 186 15.81 7.47 9.67
C ALA A 186 15.37 6.24 8.85
N LEU A 187 14.99 5.15 9.52
CA LEU A 187 14.51 3.95 8.85
C LEU A 187 13.17 4.18 8.11
N ALA A 188 12.26 4.96 8.68
CA ALA A 188 11.01 5.32 8.00
C ALA A 188 11.25 6.12 6.71
N VAL A 189 12.20 7.05 6.73
CA VAL A 189 12.61 7.85 5.56
C VAL A 189 13.21 6.94 4.48
N ILE A 190 14.09 6.01 4.86
CA ILE A 190 14.68 5.04 3.93
C ILE A 190 13.59 4.18 3.29
N LEU A 191 12.73 3.57 4.10
CA LEU A 191 11.63 2.73 3.60
C LEU A 191 10.69 3.50 2.68
N TYR A 192 10.39 4.77 3.00
CA TYR A 192 9.58 5.60 2.12
C TYR A 192 10.27 5.90 0.78
N ALA A 193 11.58 6.17 0.80
CA ALA A 193 12.37 6.32 -0.43
C ALA A 193 12.30 5.05 -1.29
N LEU A 194 12.45 3.88 -0.67
CA LEU A 194 12.34 2.58 -1.36
C LEU A 194 10.93 2.40 -1.93
N ALA A 195 9.87 2.72 -1.18
CA ALA A 195 8.49 2.62 -1.65
C ALA A 195 8.25 3.45 -2.92
N MET A 196 8.73 4.71 -2.97
CA MET A 196 8.60 5.56 -4.15
C MET A 196 9.36 5.02 -5.35
N THR A 197 10.53 4.41 -5.13
CA THR A 197 11.28 3.74 -6.21
C THR A 197 10.59 2.45 -6.68
N CYS A 198 9.68 1.86 -5.89
CA CYS A 198 8.86 0.75 -6.34
C CYS A 198 7.79 1.20 -7.35
N LYS A 199 7.07 2.27 -7.02
CA LYS A 199 6.09 2.89 -7.93
C LYS A 199 5.70 4.30 -7.47
N GLU A 200 5.37 5.15 -8.44
CA GLU A 200 5.00 6.55 -8.18
C GLU A 200 3.73 6.72 -7.35
N VAL A 201 2.85 5.69 -7.31
CA VAL A 201 1.62 5.70 -6.49
C VAL A 201 1.90 5.87 -4.99
N TYR A 202 3.13 5.62 -4.54
CA TYR A 202 3.55 5.82 -3.15
C TYR A 202 4.00 7.25 -2.85
N VAL A 203 4.27 8.10 -3.86
CA VAL A 203 4.68 9.50 -3.66
C VAL A 203 3.61 10.31 -2.91
N PRO A 204 2.31 10.25 -3.24
CA PRO A 204 1.29 11.03 -2.53
C PRO A 204 1.12 10.66 -1.05
N LEU A 205 1.61 9.49 -0.61
CA LEU A 205 1.51 9.06 0.80
C LEU A 205 2.19 10.02 1.77
N ILE A 206 3.07 10.92 1.31
CA ILE A 206 3.67 11.94 2.18
C ILE A 206 2.61 12.76 2.92
N GLY A 207 1.45 12.97 2.31
CA GLY A 207 0.32 13.68 2.93
C GLY A 207 -0.18 13.03 4.22
N LEU A 208 -0.10 11.69 4.33
CA LEU A 208 -0.55 10.96 5.52
C LEU A 208 0.30 11.29 6.74
N PHE A 209 1.61 11.50 6.61
CA PHE A 209 2.50 11.80 7.73
C PHE A 209 2.07 13.05 8.51
N LEU A 210 1.43 14.02 7.86
CA LEU A 210 0.95 15.25 8.48
C LEU A 210 -0.30 15.05 9.34
N VAL A 211 -1.17 14.12 8.97
CA VAL A 211 -2.51 13.94 9.56
C VAL A 211 -2.66 12.68 10.41
N LEU A 212 -1.64 11.82 10.45
CA LEU A 212 -1.63 10.66 11.33
C LEU A 212 -1.91 11.06 12.79
N PRO A 213 -2.80 10.35 13.52
CA PRO A 213 -3.12 10.66 14.91
C PRO A 213 -2.00 10.21 15.84
N ALA A 214 -0.89 10.95 15.81
CA ALA A 214 0.32 10.74 16.60
C ALA A 214 0.95 12.09 16.96
N GLY A 215 1.21 12.33 18.25
CA GLY A 215 1.81 13.56 18.74
C GLY A 215 1.01 14.83 18.41
N ASN A 216 1.66 15.98 18.51
CA ASN A 216 1.07 17.27 18.10
C ASN A 216 1.45 17.64 16.65
N PHE A 217 0.76 18.64 16.09
CA PHE A 217 0.96 19.07 14.70
C PHE A 217 2.40 19.53 14.42
N LYS A 218 3.01 20.30 15.34
CA LYS A 218 4.39 20.79 15.21
C LYS A 218 5.39 19.64 15.13
N GLN A 219 5.23 18.61 15.97
CA GLN A 219 6.08 17.41 15.95
C GLN A 219 5.97 16.69 14.61
N ARG A 220 4.76 16.49 14.09
CA ARG A 220 4.55 15.84 12.78
C ARG A 220 5.17 16.65 11.64
N LEU A 221 4.97 17.96 11.63
CA LEU A 221 5.52 18.85 10.61
C LEU A 221 7.05 18.79 10.56
N LEU A 222 7.71 18.88 11.72
CA LEU A 222 9.17 18.78 11.80
C LEU A 222 9.68 17.39 11.43
N ALA A 223 8.99 16.33 11.87
CA ALA A 223 9.31 14.96 11.53
C ALA A 223 9.16 14.64 10.03
N MET A 224 8.30 15.38 9.33
CA MET A 224 8.05 15.20 7.90
C MET A 224 9.14 15.83 7.01
N LEU A 225 9.95 16.76 7.52
CA LEU A 225 10.96 17.48 6.73
C LEU A 225 11.90 16.56 5.94
N PRO A 226 12.48 15.49 6.53
CA PRO A 226 13.31 14.56 5.76
C PRO A 226 12.55 13.87 4.63
N PHE A 227 11.26 13.56 4.80
CA PHE A 227 10.45 12.96 3.75
C PHE A 227 10.24 13.92 2.59
N VAL A 228 10.00 15.21 2.88
CA VAL A 228 9.87 16.26 1.85
C VAL A 228 11.14 16.34 1.02
N LEU A 229 12.32 16.30 1.65
CA LEU A 229 13.60 16.30 0.95
C LEU A 229 13.75 15.08 0.03
N ILE A 230 13.33 13.89 0.48
CA ILE A 230 13.35 12.69 -0.38
C ILE A 230 12.36 12.84 -1.55
N VAL A 231 11.16 13.39 -1.35
CA VAL A 231 10.20 13.63 -2.46
C VAL A 231 10.77 14.59 -3.49
N ILE A 232 11.42 15.67 -3.04
CA ILE A 232 12.09 16.62 -3.93
C ILE A 232 13.21 15.91 -4.71
N GLY A 233 14.05 15.12 -4.02
CA GLY A 233 15.10 14.33 -4.66
C GLY A 233 14.55 13.33 -5.68
N TYR A 234 13.45 12.64 -5.34
CA TYR A 234 12.73 11.75 -6.24
C TYR A 234 12.23 12.50 -7.49
N ALA A 235 11.63 13.68 -7.33
CA ALA A 235 11.14 14.47 -8.46
C ALA A 235 12.27 14.87 -9.43
N PHE A 236 13.43 15.28 -8.91
CA PHE A 236 14.61 15.55 -9.74
C PHE A 236 15.14 14.30 -10.43
N TRP A 237 15.23 13.18 -9.70
CA TRP A 237 15.65 11.90 -10.28
C TRP A 237 14.70 11.45 -11.39
N ARG A 238 13.39 11.50 -11.15
CA ARG A 238 12.32 11.23 -12.13
C ARG A 238 12.48 12.09 -13.38
N HIS A 239 12.66 13.40 -13.20
CA HIS A 239 12.86 14.31 -14.32
C HIS A 239 14.13 13.96 -15.12
N LYS A 240 15.22 13.60 -14.43
CA LYS A 240 16.47 13.19 -15.08
C LYS A 240 16.29 11.92 -15.95
N VAL A 241 15.57 10.91 -15.47
CA VAL A 241 15.46 9.62 -16.18
C VAL A 241 14.30 9.57 -17.18
N LEU A 242 13.17 10.22 -16.90
CA LEU A 242 12.00 10.24 -17.79
C LEU A 242 11.85 11.52 -18.62
N GLY A 243 12.51 12.62 -18.25
CA GLY A 243 12.29 13.93 -18.86
C GLY A 243 11.01 14.64 -18.40
N SER A 244 10.24 14.05 -17.49
CA SER A 244 8.97 14.60 -17.00
C SER A 244 8.93 14.69 -15.47
N TRP A 245 8.18 15.66 -14.95
CA TRP A 245 8.01 15.87 -13.51
C TRP A 245 6.86 15.07 -12.90
N VAL A 246 5.80 14.83 -13.69
CA VAL A 246 4.57 14.15 -13.27
C VAL A 246 4.07 13.27 -14.41
N GLY A 247 3.58 12.07 -14.08
CA GLY A 247 2.74 11.23 -14.93
C GLY A 247 3.36 10.68 -16.23
N GLY A 248 2.47 10.11 -17.04
CA GLY A 248 2.73 9.52 -18.38
C GLY A 248 1.47 9.03 -19.11
N TYR A 249 0.27 9.26 -18.55
CA TYR A 249 -1.02 8.79 -19.09
C TYR A 249 -1.92 9.90 -19.64
N VAL A 250 -1.64 11.18 -19.37
CA VAL A 250 -2.48 12.30 -19.82
C VAL A 250 -1.61 13.43 -20.35
N THR A 251 -1.75 13.74 -21.63
CA THR A 251 -1.04 14.83 -22.31
C THR A 251 -1.84 16.14 -22.31
N SER A 252 -3.16 16.09 -22.08
CA SER A 252 -4.04 17.27 -22.06
C SER A 252 -5.13 17.15 -20.99
N SER A 253 -5.26 18.15 -20.11
CA SER A 253 -6.31 18.21 -19.07
C SER A 253 -7.74 18.39 -19.60
N SER A 254 -7.90 18.60 -20.92
CA SER A 254 -9.17 18.69 -21.63
C SER A 254 -9.93 17.37 -21.72
N ASP A 255 -9.29 16.25 -21.40
CA ASP A 255 -9.82 14.91 -21.69
C ASP A 255 -10.57 14.29 -20.49
N ILE A 256 -10.62 14.99 -19.35
CA ILE A 256 -11.31 14.51 -18.14
C ILE A 256 -12.80 14.86 -18.21
N ASP A 257 -13.61 13.88 -18.63
CA ASP A 257 -15.06 13.92 -18.46
C ASP A 257 -15.43 13.65 -16.98
N PHE A 258 -15.93 14.67 -16.30
CA PHE A 258 -16.29 14.61 -14.88
C PHE A 258 -17.40 13.58 -14.61
N ILE A 259 -18.40 13.46 -15.48
CA ILE A 259 -19.53 12.54 -15.27
C ILE A 259 -19.04 11.10 -15.40
N ASN A 260 -18.26 10.81 -16.43
CA ASN A 260 -17.70 9.47 -16.63
C ASN A 260 -16.68 9.11 -15.54
N THR A 261 -15.85 10.07 -15.12
CA THR A 261 -14.93 9.90 -13.99
C THR A 261 -15.67 9.55 -12.70
N LEU A 262 -16.75 10.28 -12.36
CA LEU A 262 -17.56 9.97 -11.18
C LEU A 262 -18.19 8.58 -11.27
N LYS A 263 -18.72 8.18 -12.44
CA LYS A 263 -19.29 6.84 -12.65
C LYS A 263 -18.25 5.75 -12.40
N GLN A 264 -17.07 5.87 -13.01
CA GLN A 264 -15.99 4.89 -12.83
C GLN A 264 -15.52 4.83 -11.37
N LEU A 265 -15.32 5.98 -10.72
CA LEU A 265 -14.92 6.03 -9.31
C LEU A 265 -16.00 5.48 -8.36
N SER A 266 -17.29 5.64 -8.70
CA SER A 266 -18.40 5.08 -7.90
C SER A 266 -18.42 3.55 -7.90
N ASN A 267 -17.85 2.91 -8.92
CA ASN A 267 -17.76 1.47 -9.05
C ASN A 267 -16.54 0.87 -8.33
N LEU A 268 -15.65 1.68 -7.76
CA LEU A 268 -14.41 1.20 -7.13
C LEU A 268 -14.67 0.15 -6.05
N ALA A 269 -15.68 0.32 -5.20
CA ALA A 269 -15.98 -0.66 -4.15
C ALA A 269 -16.25 -2.05 -4.73
N PHE A 270 -16.94 -2.13 -5.86
CA PHE A 270 -17.26 -3.38 -6.55
C PHE A 270 -16.07 -3.96 -7.32
N LEU A 271 -15.17 -3.10 -7.81
CA LEU A 271 -13.90 -3.54 -8.40
C LEU A 271 -12.98 -4.15 -7.34
N LEU A 272 -12.95 -3.57 -6.14
CA LEU A 272 -12.12 -4.04 -5.03
C LEU A 272 -12.63 -5.36 -4.43
N PHE A 273 -13.95 -5.52 -4.31
CA PHE A 273 -14.54 -6.58 -3.49
C PHE A 273 -15.42 -7.57 -4.24
N ASP A 274 -15.80 -7.31 -5.50
CA ASP A 274 -16.88 -7.98 -6.24
C ASP A 274 -18.29 -7.45 -5.89
N GLN A 275 -19.21 -7.58 -6.84
CA GLN A 275 -20.64 -7.25 -6.66
C GLN A 275 -21.41 -8.35 -5.90
N TYR A 276 -20.83 -9.54 -5.79
CA TYR A 276 -21.49 -10.72 -5.25
C TYR A 276 -20.74 -11.34 -4.06
N ASN A 277 -21.42 -12.21 -3.32
CA ASN A 277 -20.87 -13.05 -2.25
C ASN A 277 -20.09 -12.24 -1.20
N TRP A 278 -18.82 -12.62 -1.00
CA TRP A 278 -17.91 -12.00 -0.04
C TRP A 278 -17.76 -10.49 -0.26
N GLY A 279 -17.89 -10.02 -1.51
CA GLY A 279 -17.73 -8.62 -1.84
C GLY A 279 -18.80 -7.72 -1.24
N LEU A 280 -20.05 -8.14 -1.42
CA LEU A 280 -21.20 -7.47 -0.83
C LEU A 280 -21.12 -7.49 0.71
N VAL A 281 -20.71 -8.61 1.30
CA VAL A 281 -20.51 -8.73 2.75
C VAL A 281 -19.45 -7.75 3.24
N ALA A 282 -18.31 -7.65 2.56
CA ALA A 282 -17.25 -6.70 2.89
C ALA A 282 -17.75 -5.24 2.85
N ILE A 283 -18.50 -4.87 1.80
CA ILE A 283 -19.08 -3.53 1.67
C ILE A 283 -20.06 -3.24 2.82
N ILE A 284 -20.94 -4.18 3.16
CA ILE A 284 -21.89 -4.04 4.27
C ILE A 284 -21.14 -3.86 5.60
N ILE A 285 -20.11 -4.66 5.86
CA ILE A 285 -19.30 -4.55 7.09
C ILE A 285 -18.62 -3.18 7.16
N ILE A 286 -17.99 -2.71 6.07
CA ILE A 286 -17.35 -1.39 6.00
C ILE A 286 -18.37 -0.28 6.23
N ALA A 287 -19.57 -0.38 5.65
CA ALA A 287 -20.65 0.58 5.85
C ALA A 287 -21.12 0.63 7.30
N ILE A 288 -21.36 -0.53 7.93
CA ILE A 288 -21.74 -0.62 9.34
C ILE A 288 -20.65 -0.02 10.23
N MET A 289 -19.38 -0.38 10.01
CA MET A 289 -18.26 0.17 10.78
C MET A 289 -18.14 1.69 10.62
N SER A 290 -18.35 2.20 9.41
CA SER A 290 -18.32 3.64 9.12
C SER A 290 -19.46 4.37 9.84
N LEU A 291 -20.67 3.82 9.80
CA LEU A 291 -21.83 4.35 10.51
C LEU A 291 -21.62 4.34 12.02
N VAL A 292 -21.16 3.22 12.60
CA VAL A 292 -20.86 3.11 14.03
C VAL A 292 -19.79 4.14 14.43
N THR A 293 -18.75 4.32 13.62
CA THR A 293 -17.70 5.32 13.86
C THR A 293 -18.26 6.75 13.81
N ALA A 294 -19.16 7.03 12.86
CA ALA A 294 -19.84 8.32 12.72
C ALA A 294 -20.74 8.63 13.92
N PHE A 295 -21.61 7.68 14.30
CA PHE A 295 -22.52 7.82 15.44
C PHE A 295 -21.77 8.02 16.76
N ASN A 296 -20.62 7.37 16.91
CA ASN A 296 -19.76 7.54 18.09
C ASN A 296 -18.84 8.77 18.03
N ARG A 297 -18.89 9.56 16.94
CA ARG A 297 -18.04 10.75 16.71
C ARG A 297 -16.53 10.44 16.77
N LEU A 298 -16.15 9.26 16.29
CA LEU A 298 -14.76 8.78 16.28
C LEU A 298 -14.04 9.06 14.94
N ILE A 299 -14.68 9.81 14.03
CA ILE A 299 -14.12 10.13 12.72
C ILE A 299 -12.97 11.15 12.87
N ASN A 300 -11.78 10.76 12.40
CA ASN A 300 -10.68 11.69 12.16
C ASN A 300 -10.81 12.28 10.75
N LEU A 301 -11.52 13.41 10.64
CA LEU A 301 -11.79 14.07 9.35
C LEU A 301 -10.53 14.42 8.55
N PRO A 302 -9.47 15.01 9.13
CA PRO A 302 -8.22 15.26 8.39
C PRO A 302 -7.62 13.98 7.80
N LEU A 303 -7.55 12.90 8.57
CA LEU A 303 -7.03 11.63 8.08
C LEU A 303 -7.90 11.05 6.97
N LEU A 304 -9.23 11.10 7.13
CA LEU A 304 -10.17 10.61 6.12
C LEU A 304 -10.02 11.38 4.79
N ILE A 305 -10.03 12.71 4.84
CA ILE A 305 -9.93 13.57 3.66
C ILE A 305 -8.61 13.34 2.94
N VAL A 306 -7.48 13.36 3.65
CA VAL A 306 -6.18 13.13 3.02
C VAL A 306 -6.06 11.71 2.49
N SER A 307 -6.59 10.70 3.18
CA SER A 307 -6.61 9.32 2.68
C SER A 307 -7.40 9.21 1.38
N LEU A 308 -8.57 9.86 1.30
CA LEU A 308 -9.36 9.91 0.07
C LEU A 308 -8.61 10.60 -1.08
N ILE A 309 -7.95 11.73 -0.81
CA ILE A 309 -7.13 12.44 -1.81
C ILE A 309 -6.01 11.52 -2.32
N VAL A 310 -5.27 10.89 -1.41
CA VAL A 310 -4.14 10.02 -1.75
C VAL A 310 -4.56 8.78 -2.54
N VAL A 311 -5.77 8.27 -2.31
CA VAL A 311 -6.31 7.13 -3.06
C VAL A 311 -6.91 7.57 -4.40
N VAL A 312 -7.71 8.63 -4.43
CA VAL A 312 -8.50 9.01 -5.61
C VAL A 312 -7.68 9.80 -6.63
N VAL A 313 -6.83 10.73 -6.20
CA VAL A 313 -6.07 11.59 -7.12
C VAL A 313 -5.19 10.77 -8.08
N PRO A 314 -4.44 9.74 -7.65
CA PRO A 314 -3.67 8.91 -8.56
C PRO A 314 -4.50 8.10 -9.55
N LEU A 315 -5.80 7.91 -9.29
CA LEU A 315 -6.71 7.19 -10.18
C LEU A 315 -7.32 8.10 -11.26
N LEU A 316 -7.32 9.42 -11.08
CA LEU A 316 -7.92 10.35 -12.05
C LEU A 316 -7.33 10.23 -13.46
N PRO A 317 -6.00 10.09 -13.67
CA PRO A 317 -5.46 9.87 -15.01
C PRO A 317 -5.97 8.57 -15.65
N LEU A 318 -6.23 7.55 -14.83
CA LEU A 318 -6.66 6.23 -15.30
C LEU A 318 -8.12 6.23 -15.77
N THR A 319 -8.95 7.19 -15.34
CA THR A 319 -10.33 7.29 -15.85
C THR A 319 -10.40 7.80 -17.28
N VAL A 320 -9.34 8.47 -17.74
CA VAL A 320 -9.15 8.90 -19.13
C VAL A 320 -8.55 7.78 -19.96
N TYR A 321 -7.42 7.22 -19.51
CA TYR A 321 -6.75 6.12 -20.20
C TYR A 321 -5.98 5.23 -19.20
N PRO A 322 -6.17 3.89 -19.23
CA PRO A 322 -6.97 3.11 -20.19
C PRO A 322 -8.49 3.07 -19.90
N GLY A 323 -8.95 3.76 -18.85
CA GLY A 323 -10.28 3.60 -18.27
C GLY A 323 -10.26 2.64 -17.08
N ILE A 324 -11.09 2.93 -16.07
CA ILE A 324 -11.37 2.05 -14.94
C ILE A 324 -12.72 1.38 -15.21
N ASN A 325 -12.68 0.14 -15.70
CA ASN A 325 -13.87 -0.66 -16.03
C ASN A 325 -14.13 -1.77 -15.02
#